data_AF-A0A2K8T2A0-F1
#
_entry.id   AF-A0A2K8T2A0-F1
#
_cell.length_a   1.000
_cell.length_b   1.000
_cell.length_c   1.000
_cell.angle_alpha   90.00
_cell.angle_beta   90.00
_cell.angle_gamma   90.00
#
_symmetry.space_group_name_H-M   'P 1'
#
loop_
_entity.id
_entity.type
_entity.pdbx_description
1 polymer ?
#
loop_
_entity_poly.entity_id
_entity_poly.type
_entity_poly.pdbx_seq_one_letter_code
_entity_poly.pdbx_strand_id
1 'polypeptide(L)'
;MRPKEEHQIIQTIRSTQDTDEWKERYNTRAGVEGTLSQGINAFGLRKARYRNLPKVRLQHQITAVAINIVRMIAWLDGIPHAQTRISRFAALAVA
;
A
#
# COMPACT_ATOMS: atom_id res chain seq x y z
N MET A 1 -23.53 -17.58 -0.56
CA MET A 1 -23.99 -16.55 0.41
C MET A 1 -22.99 -16.54 1.55
N ARG A 2 -22.50 -15.38 2.01
CA ARG A 2 -21.61 -15.34 3.19
C ARG A 2 -22.43 -15.70 4.45
N PRO A 3 -21.87 -16.45 5.42
CA PRO A 3 -22.50 -16.67 6.72
C PRO A 3 -22.92 -15.32 7.35
N LYS A 4 -24.12 -15.26 7.93
CA LYS A 4 -24.70 -14.00 8.45
C LYS A 4 -23.79 -13.30 9.48
N GLU A 5 -23.05 -14.08 10.26
CA GLU A 5 -22.14 -13.61 11.32
C GLU A 5 -20.93 -12.86 10.75
N GLU A 6 -20.29 -13.38 9.69
CA GLU A 6 -19.17 -12.71 9.02
C GLU A 6 -19.61 -11.36 8.43
N HIS A 7 -20.84 -11.31 7.90
CA HIS A 7 -21.37 -10.07 7.36
C HIS A 7 -21.56 -9.01 8.45
N GLN A 8 -22.09 -9.39 9.61
CA GLN A 8 -22.27 -8.49 10.74
C GLN A 8 -20.93 -7.98 11.28
N ILE A 9 -19.92 -8.85 11.40
CA ILE A 9 -18.56 -8.46 11.83
C ILE A 9 -17.96 -7.42 10.88
N ILE A 10 -18.08 -7.64 9.56
CA ILE A 10 -17.55 -6.69 8.56
C ILE A 10 -18.28 -5.34 8.66
N GLN A 11 -19.59 -5.33 8.88
CA GLN A 11 -20.35 -4.08 9.02
C GLN A 11 -19.95 -3.31 10.27
N THR A 12 -19.76 -3.99 11.40
CA THR A 12 -19.26 -3.37 12.64
C THR A 12 -17.85 -2.82 12.47
N ILE A 13 -16.96 -3.54 11.77
CA ILE A 13 -15.62 -3.03 11.48
C ILE A 13 -15.74 -1.76 10.62
N ARG A 14 -16.57 -1.75 9.57
CA ARG A 14 -16.76 -0.58 8.70
C ARG A 14 -17.27 0.64 9.47
N SER A 15 -18.25 0.50 10.35
CA SER A 15 -18.74 1.64 11.13
C SER A 15 -17.64 2.21 12.05
N THR A 16 -16.75 1.36 12.57
CA THR A 16 -15.59 1.83 13.35
C THR A 16 -14.49 2.47 12.50
N GLN A 17 -14.46 2.24 11.18
CA GLN A 17 -13.47 2.86 10.28
C GLN A 17 -13.72 4.36 10.05
N ASP A 18 -14.96 4.81 10.27
CA ASP A 18 -15.33 6.20 10.05
C ASP A 18 -14.89 7.13 11.20
N THR A 19 -14.47 6.58 12.35
CA THR A 19 -14.01 7.37 13.48
C THR A 19 -12.62 7.95 13.24
N ASP A 20 -12.37 9.14 13.76
CA ASP A 20 -11.09 9.84 13.56
C ASP A 20 -9.93 9.11 14.25
N GLU A 21 -10.17 8.52 15.42
CA GLU A 21 -9.18 7.68 16.12
C GLU A 21 -8.76 6.46 15.27
N TRP A 22 -9.70 5.86 14.54
CA TRP A 22 -9.39 4.74 13.66
C TRP A 22 -8.57 5.20 12.46
N LYS A 23 -8.95 6.33 11.83
CA LYS A 23 -8.22 6.92 10.71
C LYS A 23 -6.81 7.33 11.08
N GLU A 24 -6.61 7.97 12.24
CA GLU A 24 -5.28 8.38 12.72
C GLU A 24 -4.36 7.16 12.90
N ARG A 25 -4.85 6.11 13.57
CA ARG A 25 -4.12 4.84 13.69
C ARG A 25 -3.82 4.22 12.32
N TYR A 26 -4.78 4.25 11.41
CA TYR A 26 -4.64 3.63 10.10
C TYR A 26 -3.73 4.43 9.15
N ASN A 27 -3.60 5.75 9.31
CA ASN A 27 -2.72 6.60 8.51
C ASN A 27 -1.26 6.15 8.55
N THR A 28 -0.80 5.58 9.67
CA THR A 28 0.52 4.93 9.77
C THR A 28 0.74 3.85 8.70
N ARG A 29 -0.34 3.20 8.25
CA ARG A 29 -0.33 2.13 7.23
C ARG A 29 -0.79 2.57 5.85
N ALA A 30 -1.31 3.78 5.69
CA ALA A 30 -1.88 4.26 4.42
C ALA A 30 -0.89 4.21 3.24
N GLY A 31 0.41 4.17 3.51
CA GLY A 31 1.47 4.04 2.48
C GLY A 31 1.91 2.62 2.12
N VAL A 32 1.44 1.57 2.80
CA VAL A 32 1.93 0.19 2.59
C VAL A 32 1.56 -0.32 1.19
N GLU A 33 0.31 -0.13 0.77
CA GLU A 33 -0.16 -0.58 -0.54
C GLU A 33 0.57 0.13 -1.69
N GLY A 34 0.79 1.44 -1.56
CA GLY A 34 1.57 2.22 -2.54
C GLY A 34 3.02 1.74 -2.63
N THR A 35 3.64 1.44 -1.49
CA THR A 35 5.00 0.89 -1.43
C THR A 35 5.10 -0.50 -2.06
N LEU A 36 4.12 -1.37 -1.79
CA LEU A 36 4.06 -2.70 -2.39
C LEU A 36 3.85 -2.61 -3.91
N SER A 37 2.94 -1.74 -4.36
CA SER A 37 2.71 -1.48 -5.79
C SER A 37 3.98 -0.98 -6.49
N GLN A 38 4.69 -0.03 -5.89
CA GLN A 38 5.97 0.46 -6.40
C GLN A 38 7.02 -0.68 -6.47
N GLY A 39 7.16 -1.46 -5.40
CA GLY A 39 8.07 -2.60 -5.37
C GLY A 39 7.76 -3.66 -6.45
N ILE A 40 6.48 -3.97 -6.67
CA ILE A 40 6.07 -4.95 -7.67
C ILE A 40 6.29 -4.41 -9.09
N ASN A 41 5.79 -3.20 -9.38
CA ASN A 41 5.72 -2.68 -10.74
C ASN A 41 7.05 -2.10 -11.23
N ALA A 42 7.80 -1.41 -10.36
CA ALA A 42 9.06 -0.77 -10.74
C ALA A 42 10.30 -1.61 -10.40
N PHE A 43 10.24 -2.42 -9.34
CA PHE A 43 11.42 -3.16 -8.84
C PHE A 43 11.30 -4.69 -8.93
N GLY A 44 10.22 -5.22 -9.51
CA GLY A 44 10.07 -6.66 -9.78
C GLY A 44 10.00 -7.55 -8.54
N LEU A 45 9.49 -7.02 -7.41
CA LEU A 45 9.52 -7.67 -6.09
C LEU A 45 8.90 -9.09 -6.04
N ARG A 46 8.04 -9.46 -7.01
CA ARG A 46 7.45 -10.81 -7.12
C ARG A 46 8.41 -11.90 -7.57
N LYS A 47 9.61 -11.55 -8.05
CA LYS A 47 10.60 -12.50 -8.58
C LYS A 47 11.89 -12.44 -7.77
N ALA A 48 12.26 -13.56 -7.16
CA ALA A 48 13.57 -13.75 -6.56
C ALA A 48 14.54 -14.28 -7.63
N ARG A 49 15.67 -13.60 -7.83
CA ARG A 49 16.72 -14.04 -8.76
C ARG A 49 17.51 -15.23 -8.21
N TYR A 50 17.62 -15.30 -6.88
CA TYR A 50 18.35 -16.33 -6.16
C TYR A 50 17.41 -17.36 -5.55
N ARG A 51 17.91 -18.59 -5.35
CA ARG A 51 17.12 -19.70 -4.78
C ARG A 51 17.33 -19.90 -3.28
N ASN A 52 18.45 -19.43 -2.72
CA ASN A 52 18.78 -19.62 -1.31
C ASN A 52 18.32 -18.44 -0.46
N LEU A 53 17.72 -18.76 0.70
CA LEU A 53 17.07 -17.78 1.57
C LEU A 53 17.98 -16.59 1.98
N PRO A 54 19.27 -16.77 2.29
CA PRO A 54 20.14 -15.64 2.62
C PRO A 54 20.34 -14.64 1.47
N LYS A 55 20.49 -15.11 0.21
CA LYS A 55 20.64 -14.19 -0.93
C LYS A 55 19.31 -13.55 -1.31
N VAL A 56 18.20 -14.26 -1.14
CA VAL A 56 16.84 -13.69 -1.32
C VAL A 56 16.60 -12.57 -0.30
N ARG A 57 16.96 -12.77 0.97
CA ARG A 57 16.90 -11.73 2.00
C ARG A 57 17.72 -10.50 1.62
N LEU A 58 18.96 -10.70 1.18
CA LEU A 58 19.82 -9.61 0.72
C LEU A 58 19.21 -8.88 -0.48
N GLN A 59 18.67 -9.62 -1.46
CA GLN A 59 17.98 -9.03 -2.61
C GLN A 59 16.84 -8.11 -2.15
N HIS A 60 15.98 -8.58 -1.25
CA HIS A 60 14.86 -7.77 -0.74
C HIS A 60 15.33 -6.55 0.05
N GLN A 61 16.39 -6.66 0.85
CA GLN A 61 16.99 -5.52 1.55
C GLN A 61 17.52 -4.47 0.55
N ILE A 62 18.25 -4.90 -0.48
CA ILE A 62 18.75 -4.01 -1.53
C ILE A 62 17.59 -3.38 -2.31
N THR A 63 16.53 -4.13 -2.62
CA THR A 63 15.33 -3.57 -3.26
C THR A 63 14.66 -2.51 -2.39
N ALA A 64 14.55 -2.73 -1.07
CA ALA A 64 14.00 -1.74 -0.15
C ALA A 64 14.86 -0.47 -0.10
N VAL A 65 16.18 -0.60 -0.10
CA VAL A 65 17.12 0.53 -0.20
C VAL A 65 16.91 1.28 -1.51
N ALA A 66 16.79 0.59 -2.64
CA ALA A 66 16.57 1.20 -3.94
C ALA A 66 15.24 1.99 -4.02
N ILE A 67 14.17 1.47 -3.42
CA ILE A 67 12.89 2.19 -3.30
C ILE A 67 13.07 3.51 -2.53
N ASN A 68 13.79 3.47 -1.40
CA ASN A 68 14.04 4.67 -0.59
C ASN A 68 14.89 5.70 -1.36
N ILE A 69 15.92 5.27 -2.09
CA ILE A 69 16.74 6.17 -2.93
C ILE A 69 15.88 6.86 -3.99
N VAL A 70 15.05 6.12 -4.73
CA VAL A 70 14.17 6.69 -5.76
C VAL A 70 13.19 7.70 -5.15
N ARG A 71 12.64 7.41 -3.96
CA ARG A 71 11.76 8.36 -3.25
C ARG A 71 12.50 9.61 -2.80
N MET A 72 13.71 9.47 -2.29
CA MET A 72 14.55 10.59 -1.87
C MET A 72 14.86 11.50 -3.05
N ILE A 73 15.24 10.94 -4.20
CA ILE A 73 15.49 11.70 -5.42
C ILE A 73 14.21 12.43 -5.87
N ALA A 74 13.08 11.71 -5.95
CA ALA A 74 11.80 12.32 -6.32
C ALA A 74 11.40 13.48 -5.38
N TRP A 75 11.69 13.36 -4.09
CA TRP A 75 11.46 14.43 -3.12
C TRP A 75 12.36 15.64 -3.35
N LEU A 76 13.66 15.41 -3.59
CA LEU A 76 14.62 16.47 -3.91
C LEU A 76 14.26 17.20 -5.22
N ASP A 77 13.73 16.47 -6.20
CA ASP A 77 13.27 17.01 -7.49
C ASP A 77 11.89 17.69 -7.40
N GLY A 78 11.25 17.70 -6.21
CA GLY A 78 9.91 18.28 -6.03
C GLY A 78 8.78 17.52 -6.73
N ILE A 79 9.02 16.24 -7.09
CA ILE A 79 8.01 15.40 -7.75
C ILE A 79 6.96 14.99 -6.69
N PRO A 80 5.68 15.36 -6.88
CA PRO A 80 4.64 15.03 -5.92
C PRO A 80 4.41 13.51 -5.84
N HIS A 81 3.95 13.05 -4.67
CA HIS A 81 3.54 11.65 -4.50
C HIS A 81 2.34 11.34 -5.41
N ALA A 82 2.30 10.11 -5.94
CA ALA A 82 1.17 9.66 -6.73
C ALA A 82 -0.13 9.77 -5.92
N GLN A 83 -1.13 10.45 -6.48
CA GLN A 83 -2.44 10.58 -5.86
C GLN A 83 -3.25 9.29 -6.01
N THR A 84 -4.06 8.98 -5.01
CA THR A 84 -5.00 7.86 -5.07
C THR A 84 -5.96 8.06 -6.22
N ARG A 85 -5.98 7.12 -7.17
CA ARG A 85 -6.91 7.16 -8.30
C ARG A 85 -8.34 7.02 -7.79
N ILE A 86 -9.18 8.01 -8.09
CA ILE A 86 -10.63 7.94 -7.83
C ILE A 86 -11.26 7.04 -8.92
N SER A 87 -12.02 6.03 -8.50
CA SER A 87 -12.73 5.16 -9.45
C SER A 87 -13.91 5.90 -10.10
N ARG A 88 -14.33 5.49 -11.31
CA ARG A 88 -15.48 6.10 -12.00
C ARG A 88 -16.76 6.06 -11.16
N PHE A 89 -16.94 4.98 -10.40
CA PHE A 89 -18.08 4.82 -9.50
C PHE A 89 -18.00 5.78 -8.31
N ALA A 90 -16.82 5.90 -7.67
CA ALA A 90 -16.62 6.83 -6.57
C ALA A 90 -16.79 8.29 -7.01
N ALA A 91 -16.39 8.64 -8.22
CA ALA A 91 -16.58 9.98 -8.78
C ALA A 91 -18.06 10.36 -8.91
N LEU A 92 -18.97 9.41 -9.12
CA LEU A 92 -20.41 9.67 -9.18
C LEU A 92 -21.04 9.94 -7.82
N ALA A 93 -20.40 9.54 -6.71
CA ALA A 93 -20.92 9.76 -5.35
C ALA A 93 -20.59 11.14 -4.78
N VAL A 94 -19.70 11.89 -5.45
CA VAL A 94 -19.29 13.26 -5.07
C VAL A 94 -20.08 14.32 -5.85
N ALA A 95 -20.87 13.91 -6.86
CA ALA A 95 -21.75 14.77 -7.65
C ALA A 95 -23.15 14.86 -7.01
#